data_AF-A0A7W8BMY0-F1
#
_entry.id   AF-A0A7W8BMY0-F1
#
_cell.length_a   1.000
_cell.length_b   1.000
_cell.length_c   1.000
_cell.angle_alpha   90.00
_cell.angle_beta   90.00
_cell.angle_gamma   90.00
#
_symmetry.space_group_name_H-M   'P 1'
#
loop_
_entity.id
_entity.type
_entity.pdbx_description
1 polymer ?
#
loop_
_entity_poly.entity_id
_entity_poly.type
_entity_poly.pdbx_seq_one_letter_code
_entity_poly.pdbx_strand_id
1 'polypeptide(L)'
;MRVRPQFEAALAAAREIKAHAPHCRVIFTVNEMRRLGRDAAELTALADHLTAHGLVLEMLAGPLQGMYDPSGPGRLLFGFFAAMAETERENIRASTLEGLDAAARKGNHGGRPPVITDDMLHTVLRRRANGETVEDIQPDLLIPTGRRKGQSPSLSSIYRALAEHEKTQAYPEAVETAHADFAALQQRDRSPK
;
A
#
# COMPACT_ATOMS: atom_id res chain seq x y z
N MET A 1 11.34 3.95 4.62
CA MET A 1 12.43 3.48 3.72
C MET A 1 13.42 2.68 4.56
N ARG A 2 13.60 1.37 4.34
CA ARG A 2 14.60 0.59 5.10
C ARG A 2 16.00 0.95 4.60
N VAL A 3 16.80 1.66 5.37
CA VAL A 3 18.16 2.04 4.95
C VAL A 3 19.01 0.79 4.66
N ARG A 4 19.85 0.84 3.62
CA ARG A 4 20.81 -0.23 3.25
C ARG A 4 22.23 0.23 3.60
N PRO A 5 22.64 0.19 4.88
CA PRO A 5 23.84 0.89 5.34
C PRO A 5 25.12 0.42 4.63
N GLN A 6 25.26 -0.87 4.33
CA GLN A 6 26.44 -1.35 3.60
C GLN A 6 26.46 -0.90 2.14
N PHE A 7 25.28 -0.77 1.50
CA PHE A 7 25.19 -0.31 0.12
C PHE A 7 25.53 1.18 0.01
N GLU A 8 24.99 2.00 0.92
CA GLU A 8 25.31 3.43 1.01
C GLU A 8 26.80 3.64 1.30
N ALA A 9 27.38 2.86 2.21
CA ALA A 9 28.81 2.93 2.51
C ALA A 9 29.67 2.57 1.29
N ALA A 10 29.29 1.54 0.53
CA ALA A 10 29.99 1.16 -0.70
C ALA A 10 29.89 2.26 -1.77
N LEU A 11 28.71 2.87 -1.93
CA LEU A 11 28.51 3.97 -2.85
C LEU A 11 29.30 5.22 -2.44
N ALA A 12 29.33 5.54 -1.15
CA ALA A 12 30.16 6.62 -0.60
C ALA A 12 31.65 6.39 -0.87
N ALA A 13 32.16 5.18 -0.59
CA ALA A 13 33.54 4.82 -0.87
C ALA A 13 33.89 4.96 -2.36
N ALA A 14 33.00 4.51 -3.27
CA ALA A 14 33.21 4.66 -4.71
C ALA A 14 33.33 6.14 -5.13
N ARG A 15 32.51 7.02 -4.55
CA ARG A 15 32.59 8.47 -4.79
C ARG A 15 33.89 9.06 -4.27
N GLU A 16 34.30 8.70 -3.06
CA GLU A 16 35.54 9.17 -2.46
C GLU A 16 36.73 8.76 -3.32
N ILE A 17 36.79 7.50 -3.76
CA ILE A 17 37.85 7.01 -4.66
C ILE A 17 37.86 7.84 -5.96
N LYS A 18 36.69 8.07 -6.56
CA LYS A 18 36.58 8.86 -7.80
C LYS A 18 36.99 10.32 -7.62
N ALA A 19 36.67 10.92 -6.46
CA ALA A 19 37.05 12.29 -6.14
C ALA A 19 38.58 12.44 -5.96
N HIS A 20 39.24 11.46 -5.34
CA HIS A 20 40.69 11.47 -5.14
C HIS A 20 41.47 11.14 -6.41
N ALA A 21 40.90 10.32 -7.31
CA ALA A 21 41.53 9.91 -8.56
C ALA A 21 40.58 10.15 -9.77
N PRO A 22 40.37 11.42 -10.18
CA PRO A 22 39.37 11.78 -11.18
C PRO A 22 39.64 11.14 -12.56
N HIS A 23 40.91 10.93 -12.90
CA HIS A 23 41.34 10.32 -14.16
C HIS A 23 41.22 8.79 -14.18
N CYS A 24 41.03 8.15 -13.02
CA CYS A 24 40.86 6.72 -12.94
C CYS A 24 39.39 6.34 -13.15
N ARG A 25 39.18 5.21 -13.84
CA ARG A 25 37.86 4.59 -13.96
C ARG A 25 37.55 3.84 -12.66
N VAL A 26 36.43 4.18 -12.04
CA VAL A 26 35.90 3.47 -10.86
C VAL A 26 34.71 2.64 -11.31
N ILE A 27 34.75 1.35 -11.02
CA ILE A 27 33.71 0.38 -11.38
C ILE A 27 33.00 -0.05 -10.09
N PHE A 28 31.69 0.14 -10.06
CA PHE A 28 30.80 -0.31 -9.00
C PHE A 28 30.16 -1.63 -9.44
N THR A 29 30.68 -2.74 -8.92
CA THR A 29 30.27 -4.08 -9.32
C THR A 29 29.19 -4.63 -8.40
N VAL A 30 28.12 -5.17 -8.99
CA VAL A 30 27.03 -5.86 -8.28
C VAL A 30 26.77 -7.23 -8.90
N ASN A 31 26.23 -8.16 -8.11
CA ASN A 31 25.92 -9.49 -8.62
C ASN A 31 24.78 -9.47 -9.65
N GLU A 32 23.66 -8.82 -9.34
CA GLU A 32 22.45 -8.82 -10.16
C GLU A 32 21.65 -7.52 -9.92
N MET A 33 20.80 -7.14 -10.87
CA MET A 33 19.99 -5.91 -10.82
C MET A 33 19.15 -5.78 -9.53
N ARG A 34 18.64 -6.90 -9.00
CA ARG A 34 17.86 -6.92 -7.73
C ARG A 34 18.64 -6.42 -6.51
N ARG A 35 19.96 -6.24 -6.62
CA ARG A 35 20.82 -5.68 -5.57
C ARG A 35 20.99 -4.16 -5.68
N LEU A 36 20.49 -3.52 -6.72
CA LEU A 36 20.66 -2.08 -6.94
C LEU A 36 19.60 -1.24 -6.21
N GLY A 37 18.34 -1.69 -6.17
CA GLY A 37 17.25 -1.00 -5.50
C GLY A 37 16.08 -1.93 -5.22
N ARG A 38 15.22 -1.56 -4.27
CA ARG A 38 14.00 -2.30 -3.91
C ARG A 38 12.79 -1.91 -4.73
N ASP A 39 12.81 -0.70 -5.24
CA ASP A 39 11.82 -0.17 -6.14
C ASP A 39 12.53 0.63 -7.21
N ALA A 40 11.74 1.04 -8.18
CA ALA A 40 12.26 1.68 -9.35
C ALA A 40 12.69 3.15 -9.06
N ALA A 41 12.14 3.78 -8.01
CA ALA A 41 12.61 5.07 -7.55
C ALA A 41 14.05 4.98 -6.99
N GLU A 42 14.34 3.96 -6.18
CA GLU A 42 15.70 3.65 -5.71
C GLU A 42 16.64 3.37 -6.89
N LEU A 43 16.20 2.64 -7.92
CA LEU A 43 17.00 2.40 -9.13
C LEU A 43 17.29 3.68 -9.93
N THR A 44 16.31 4.57 -10.04
CA THR A 44 16.47 5.86 -10.74
C THR A 44 17.45 6.77 -9.99
N ALA A 45 17.26 6.89 -8.67
CA ALA A 45 18.17 7.70 -7.85
C ALA A 45 19.61 7.17 -7.92
N LEU A 46 19.79 5.85 -7.95
CA LEU A 46 21.11 5.25 -8.15
C LEU A 46 21.67 5.56 -9.56
N ALA A 47 20.86 5.46 -10.61
CA ALA A 47 21.26 5.78 -11.97
C ALA A 47 21.77 7.23 -12.10
N ASP A 48 21.02 8.18 -11.54
CA ASP A 48 21.38 9.59 -11.50
C ASP A 48 22.67 9.80 -10.72
N HIS A 49 22.82 9.12 -9.58
CA HIS A 49 23.99 9.21 -8.73
C HIS A 49 25.27 8.70 -9.41
N LEU A 50 25.21 7.51 -10.01
CA LEU A 50 26.34 6.94 -10.75
C LEU A 50 26.71 7.83 -11.94
N THR A 51 25.73 8.39 -12.63
CA THR A 51 25.92 9.32 -13.74
C THR A 51 26.59 10.62 -13.29
N ALA A 52 26.08 11.25 -12.23
CA ALA A 52 26.60 12.51 -11.69
C ALA A 52 28.06 12.40 -11.23
N HIS A 53 28.48 11.21 -10.78
CA HIS A 53 29.83 10.95 -10.31
C HIS A 53 30.73 10.25 -11.34
N GLY A 54 30.23 9.96 -12.55
CA GLY A 54 31.01 9.28 -13.59
C GLY A 54 31.50 7.90 -13.16
N LEU A 55 30.67 7.17 -12.40
CA LEU A 55 30.94 5.81 -11.94
C LEU A 55 30.40 4.80 -12.96
N VAL A 56 31.21 3.78 -13.28
CA VAL A 56 30.80 2.71 -14.18
C VAL A 56 30.10 1.63 -13.37
N LEU A 57 28.95 1.14 -13.83
CA LEU A 57 28.23 0.03 -13.20
C LEU A 57 28.60 -1.29 -13.88
N GLU A 58 28.92 -2.32 -13.11
CA GLU A 58 29.11 -3.68 -13.63
C GLU A 58 28.11 -4.64 -13.00
N MET A 59 27.42 -5.43 -13.82
CA MET A 59 26.51 -6.49 -13.39
C MET A 59 27.09 -7.85 -13.78
N LEU A 60 27.31 -8.71 -12.78
CA LEU A 60 27.95 -10.01 -12.95
C LEU A 60 27.01 -11.11 -13.46
N ALA A 61 25.70 -10.98 -13.23
CA ALA A 61 24.69 -11.97 -13.56
C ALA A 61 23.33 -11.35 -13.91
N GLY A 62 22.50 -12.17 -14.56
CA GLY A 62 21.14 -11.82 -14.98
C GLY A 62 21.05 -11.34 -16.43
N PRO A 63 19.85 -10.97 -16.91
CA PRO A 63 19.62 -10.61 -18.31
C PRO A 63 20.31 -9.31 -18.73
N LEU A 64 20.73 -8.49 -17.76
CA LEU A 64 21.48 -7.24 -17.96
C LEU A 64 22.94 -7.41 -17.49
N GLN A 65 23.54 -8.59 -17.67
CA GLN A 65 24.96 -8.78 -17.38
C GLN A 65 25.80 -7.88 -18.31
N GLY A 66 26.79 -7.19 -17.74
CA GLY A 66 27.70 -6.34 -18.51
C GLY A 66 28.20 -5.11 -17.77
N MET A 67 28.96 -4.28 -18.49
CA MET A 67 29.48 -2.99 -18.00
C MET A 67 28.71 -1.82 -18.62
N TYR A 68 28.35 -0.85 -17.79
CA TYR A 68 27.52 0.29 -18.14
C TYR A 68 28.23 1.58 -17.75
N ASP A 69 28.75 2.25 -18.76
CA ASP A 69 29.41 3.55 -18.61
C ASP A 69 28.40 4.69 -18.84
N PRO A 70 28.20 5.60 -17.88
CA PRO A 70 27.30 6.74 -18.03
C PRO A 70 27.74 7.73 -19.12
N SER A 71 29.02 7.74 -19.51
CA SER A 71 29.58 8.58 -20.56
C SER A 71 29.56 7.95 -21.97
N GLY A 72 29.16 6.68 -22.08
CA GLY A 72 29.19 5.90 -23.32
C GLY A 72 27.85 5.20 -23.63
N PRO A 73 27.89 4.04 -24.33
CA PRO A 73 26.68 3.27 -24.70
C PRO A 73 25.80 2.84 -23.52
N GLY A 74 26.36 2.80 -22.29
CA GLY A 74 25.65 2.46 -21.05
C GLY A 74 24.66 3.54 -20.58
N ARG A 75 24.76 4.78 -21.09
CA ARG A 75 23.83 5.88 -20.78
C ARG A 75 22.37 5.54 -21.09
N LEU A 76 22.12 4.77 -22.14
CA LEU A 76 20.77 4.34 -22.53
C LEU A 76 20.14 3.42 -21.48
N LEU A 77 20.93 2.58 -20.82
CA LEU A 77 20.41 1.70 -19.78
C LEU A 77 19.98 2.49 -18.53
N PHE A 78 20.73 3.52 -18.17
CA PHE A 78 20.35 4.42 -17.07
C PHE A 78 19.06 5.19 -17.39
N GLY A 79 18.88 5.66 -18.62
CA GLY A 79 17.61 6.26 -19.07
C GLY A 79 16.44 5.27 -19.09
N PHE A 80 16.70 4.01 -19.48
CA PHE A 80 15.71 2.94 -19.44
C PHE A 80 15.26 2.61 -18.02
N PHE A 81 16.18 2.57 -17.05
CA PHE A 81 15.84 2.37 -15.64
C PHE A 81 14.98 3.51 -15.10
N ALA A 82 15.28 4.77 -15.46
CA ALA A 82 14.47 5.91 -15.09
C ALA A 82 13.04 5.82 -15.66
N ALA A 83 12.89 5.41 -16.93
CA ALA A 83 11.59 5.27 -17.57
C ALA A 83 10.75 4.10 -17.03
N MET A 84 11.37 2.94 -16.78
CA MET A 84 10.68 1.81 -16.12
C MET A 84 10.20 2.20 -14.72
N ALA A 85 10.89 3.10 -14.04
CA ALA A 85 10.54 3.49 -12.70
C ALA A 85 9.32 4.37 -12.52
N GLU A 86 9.00 5.12 -13.55
CA GLU A 86 7.74 5.83 -13.64
C GLU A 86 6.59 4.85 -13.88
N THR A 87 6.83 3.84 -14.71
CA THR A 87 5.81 2.85 -15.12
C THR A 87 5.48 1.84 -14.02
N GLU A 88 6.48 1.33 -13.29
CA GLU A 88 6.28 0.31 -12.24
C GLU A 88 5.39 0.82 -11.11
N ARG A 89 5.51 2.11 -10.74
CA ARG A 89 4.68 2.71 -9.70
C ARG A 89 3.20 2.77 -10.09
N GLU A 90 2.91 3.11 -11.33
CA GLU A 90 1.54 3.12 -11.85
C GLU A 90 0.99 1.70 -11.97
N ASN A 91 1.80 0.74 -12.43
CA ASN A 91 1.40 -0.67 -12.54
C ASN A 91 1.04 -1.30 -11.18
N ILE A 92 1.85 -1.07 -10.12
CA ILE A 92 1.54 -1.59 -8.78
C ILE A 92 0.20 -1.04 -8.28
N ARG A 93 -0.05 0.26 -8.50
CA ARG A 93 -1.31 0.91 -8.11
C ARG A 93 -2.49 0.34 -8.90
N ALA A 94 -2.36 0.25 -10.22
CA ALA A 94 -3.38 -0.29 -11.12
C ALA A 94 -3.75 -1.72 -10.73
N SER A 95 -2.78 -2.62 -10.60
CA SER A 95 -3.04 -4.02 -10.21
C SER A 95 -3.62 -4.15 -8.80
N THR A 96 -3.28 -3.26 -7.87
CA THR A 96 -3.89 -3.25 -6.53
C THR A 96 -5.36 -2.84 -6.61
N LEU A 97 -5.68 -1.80 -7.37
CA LEU A 97 -7.06 -1.34 -7.59
C LEU A 97 -7.89 -2.41 -8.30
N GLU A 98 -7.34 -3.06 -9.33
CA GLU A 98 -7.98 -4.19 -10.01
C GLU A 98 -8.25 -5.37 -9.06
N GLY A 99 -7.28 -5.69 -8.19
CA GLY A 99 -7.44 -6.72 -7.16
C GLY A 99 -8.51 -6.36 -6.13
N LEU A 100 -8.57 -5.11 -5.69
CA LEU A 100 -9.60 -4.61 -4.78
C LEU A 100 -10.98 -4.61 -5.43
N ASP A 101 -11.10 -4.21 -6.70
CA ASP A 101 -12.36 -4.28 -7.45
C ASP A 101 -12.83 -5.73 -7.63
N ALA A 102 -11.91 -6.65 -7.98
CA ALA A 102 -12.23 -8.07 -8.08
C ALA A 102 -12.68 -8.67 -6.74
N ALA A 103 -12.11 -8.22 -5.62
CA ALA A 103 -12.55 -8.61 -4.28
C ALA A 103 -13.92 -8.00 -3.94
N ALA A 104 -14.13 -6.73 -4.24
CA ALA A 104 -15.40 -6.03 -4.04
C ALA A 104 -16.54 -6.69 -4.83
N ARG A 105 -16.29 -7.15 -6.07
CA ARG A 105 -17.25 -7.94 -6.87
C ARG A 105 -17.65 -9.26 -6.21
N LYS A 106 -16.80 -9.82 -5.35
CA LYS A 106 -17.10 -11.01 -4.55
C LYS A 106 -17.74 -10.68 -3.19
N GLY A 107 -18.10 -9.41 -2.95
CA GLY A 107 -18.64 -8.91 -1.68
C GLY A 107 -17.59 -8.57 -0.63
N ASN A 108 -16.29 -8.67 -0.95
CA ASN A 108 -15.20 -8.39 -0.03
C ASN A 108 -14.71 -6.94 -0.21
N HIS A 109 -15.36 -6.01 0.48
CA HIS A 109 -15.03 -4.57 0.40
C HIS A 109 -13.85 -4.13 1.28
N GLY A 110 -13.19 -5.07 1.97
CA GLY A 110 -12.07 -4.76 2.87
C GLY A 110 -12.52 -4.01 4.13
N GLY A 111 -11.58 -3.35 4.81
CA GLY A 111 -11.84 -2.59 6.03
C GLY A 111 -11.78 -3.41 7.32
N ARG A 112 -11.93 -2.72 8.47
CA ARG A 112 -11.93 -3.36 9.78
C ARG A 112 -13.33 -3.96 10.03
N PRO A 113 -13.44 -5.27 10.37
CA PRO A 113 -14.72 -5.87 10.71
C PRO A 113 -15.45 -5.10 11.82
N PRO A 114 -16.79 -4.96 11.73
CA PRO A 114 -17.57 -4.27 12.74
C PRO A 114 -17.45 -4.99 14.09
N VAL A 115 -17.35 -4.21 15.16
CA VAL A 115 -17.21 -4.72 16.53
C VAL A 115 -18.57 -5.15 17.10
N ILE A 116 -19.63 -4.42 16.74
CA ILE A 116 -21.03 -4.76 17.08
C ILE A 116 -21.61 -5.49 15.87
N THR A 117 -22.02 -6.75 16.06
CA THR A 117 -22.75 -7.50 15.03
C THR A 117 -24.23 -7.14 15.05
N ASP A 118 -24.93 -7.54 14.00
CA ASP A 118 -26.38 -7.37 13.90
C ASP A 118 -27.13 -8.05 15.06
N ASP A 119 -26.73 -9.27 15.42
CA ASP A 119 -27.29 -9.99 16.58
C ASP A 119 -27.08 -9.24 17.91
N MET A 120 -25.89 -8.64 18.09
CA MET A 120 -25.57 -7.84 19.27
C MET A 120 -26.43 -6.57 19.28
N LEU A 121 -26.59 -5.91 18.12
CA LEU A 121 -27.42 -4.72 17.98
C LEU A 121 -28.89 -5.03 18.29
N HIS A 122 -29.44 -6.11 17.75
CA HIS A 122 -30.79 -6.57 18.06
C HIS A 122 -30.97 -6.86 19.55
N THR A 123 -29.97 -7.49 20.19
CA THR A 123 -29.98 -7.75 21.63
C THR A 123 -30.02 -6.46 22.43
N VAL A 124 -29.19 -5.48 22.07
CA VAL A 124 -29.16 -4.15 22.70
C VAL A 124 -30.49 -3.43 22.53
N LEU A 125 -31.04 -3.38 21.31
CA LEU A 125 -32.31 -2.73 21.01
C LEU A 125 -33.46 -3.33 21.84
N ARG A 126 -33.54 -4.66 21.89
CA ARG A 126 -34.58 -5.38 22.66
C ARG A 126 -34.47 -5.10 24.15
N ARG A 127 -33.27 -5.17 24.73
CA ARG A 127 -33.08 -4.94 26.18
C ARG A 127 -33.27 -3.48 26.57
N ARG A 128 -32.84 -2.55 25.72
CA ARG A 128 -33.11 -1.11 25.90
C ARG A 128 -34.62 -0.82 25.87
N ALA A 129 -35.39 -1.49 25.00
CA ALA A 129 -36.85 -1.37 24.99
C ALA A 129 -37.51 -1.89 26.27
N ASN A 130 -36.86 -2.82 26.98
CA ASN A 130 -37.28 -3.31 28.30
C ASN A 130 -36.83 -2.39 29.47
N GLY A 131 -36.13 -1.28 29.19
CA GLY A 131 -35.70 -0.30 30.18
C GLY A 131 -34.30 -0.51 30.77
N GLU A 132 -33.53 -1.48 30.27
CA GLU A 132 -32.13 -1.69 30.70
C GLU A 132 -31.20 -0.59 30.15
N THR A 133 -30.18 -0.20 30.94
CA THR A 133 -29.16 0.76 30.50
C THR A 133 -28.11 0.09 29.61
N VAL A 134 -27.38 0.89 28.80
CA VAL A 134 -26.35 0.34 27.90
C VAL A 134 -25.19 -0.24 28.70
N GLU A 135 -24.91 0.34 29.87
CA GLU A 135 -23.91 -0.08 30.83
C GLU A 135 -24.24 -1.46 31.41
N ASP A 136 -25.51 -1.75 31.68
CA ASP A 136 -25.95 -3.06 32.18
C ASP A 136 -25.91 -4.14 31.09
N ILE A 137 -26.15 -3.76 29.83
CA ILE A 137 -26.16 -4.68 28.68
C ILE A 137 -24.74 -5.02 28.20
N GLN A 138 -23.80 -4.08 28.29
CA GLN A 138 -22.45 -4.20 27.71
C GLN A 138 -21.64 -5.44 28.15
N PRO A 139 -21.64 -5.86 29.43
CA PRO A 139 -20.92 -7.04 29.89
C PRO A 139 -21.34 -8.34 29.18
N ASP A 140 -22.63 -8.45 28.82
CA ASP A 140 -23.22 -9.65 28.21
C ASP A 140 -22.90 -9.77 26.71
N LEU A 141 -22.35 -8.73 26.10
CA LEU A 141 -22.01 -8.70 24.68
C LEU A 141 -20.56 -9.16 24.49
N LEU A 142 -20.34 -10.12 23.58
CA LEU A 142 -19.01 -10.65 23.28
C LEU A 142 -18.62 -10.38 21.82
N ILE A 143 -17.43 -9.80 21.63
CA ILE A 143 -16.89 -9.58 20.29
C ILE A 143 -16.51 -10.93 19.66
N PRO A 144 -17.03 -11.29 18.47
CA PRO A 144 -16.84 -12.63 17.90
C PRO A 144 -15.49 -12.81 17.18
N THR A 145 -14.88 -11.74 16.67
CA THR A 145 -13.69 -11.81 15.80
C THR A 145 -12.64 -10.76 16.11
N GLY A 146 -11.42 -10.97 15.60
CA GLY A 146 -10.32 -10.01 15.71
C GLY A 146 -9.55 -10.06 17.04
N ARG A 147 -8.69 -9.05 17.26
CA ARG A 147 -7.75 -9.02 18.40
C ARG A 147 -8.45 -9.03 19.77
N ARG A 148 -9.66 -8.47 19.88
CA ARG A 148 -10.43 -8.36 21.13
C ARG A 148 -11.54 -9.41 21.24
N LYS A 149 -11.41 -10.54 20.54
CA LYS A 149 -12.38 -11.63 20.60
C LYS A 149 -12.62 -12.07 22.04
N GLY A 150 -13.89 -12.23 22.42
CA GLY A 150 -14.31 -12.63 23.77
C GLY A 150 -14.27 -11.52 24.82
N GLN A 151 -13.91 -10.29 24.45
CA GLN A 151 -14.03 -9.12 25.32
C GLN A 151 -15.35 -8.38 25.03
N SER A 152 -15.84 -7.63 26.03
CA SER A 152 -16.99 -6.75 25.84
C SER A 152 -16.65 -5.56 24.95
N PRO A 153 -17.56 -5.15 24.05
CA PRO A 153 -17.38 -3.96 23.24
C PRO A 153 -17.35 -2.70 24.12
N SER A 154 -16.67 -1.64 23.66
CA SER A 154 -16.71 -0.36 24.38
C SER A 154 -18.11 0.27 24.27
N LEU A 155 -18.55 1.02 25.29
CA LEU A 155 -19.81 1.76 25.27
C LEU A 155 -19.94 2.65 24.03
N SER A 156 -18.85 3.33 23.63
CA SER A 156 -18.83 4.15 22.41
C SER A 156 -19.12 3.37 21.14
N SER A 157 -18.72 2.09 21.06
CA SER A 157 -19.04 1.24 19.91
C SER A 157 -20.54 0.90 19.88
N ILE A 158 -21.14 0.65 21.04
CA ILE A 158 -22.58 0.38 21.16
C ILE A 158 -23.38 1.63 20.79
N TYR A 159 -23.05 2.79 21.37
CA TYR A 159 -23.72 4.05 21.04
C TYR A 159 -23.57 4.44 19.58
N ARG A 160 -22.40 4.20 18.96
CA ARG A 160 -22.21 4.44 17.52
C ARG A 160 -23.13 3.56 16.68
N ALA A 161 -23.24 2.27 17.01
CA ALA A 161 -24.12 1.34 16.30
C ALA A 161 -25.61 1.72 16.46
N LEU A 162 -26.03 2.15 17.66
CA LEU A 162 -27.38 2.67 17.90
C LEU A 162 -27.67 3.93 17.06
N ALA A 163 -26.75 4.88 17.05
CA ALA A 163 -26.90 6.11 16.27
C ALA A 163 -26.93 5.86 14.75
N GLU A 164 -26.14 4.89 14.26
CA GLU A 164 -26.18 4.44 12.86
C GLU A 164 -27.54 3.79 12.53
N HIS A 165 -28.06 2.94 13.42
CA HIS A 165 -29.38 2.32 13.25
C HIS A 165 -30.52 3.36 13.24
N GLU A 166 -30.51 4.31 14.17
CA GLU A 166 -31.50 5.41 14.23
C GLU A 166 -31.47 6.26 12.96
N LYS A 167 -30.28 6.57 12.42
CA LYS A 167 -30.14 7.29 11.14
C LYS A 167 -30.72 6.51 9.97
N THR A 168 -30.45 5.20 9.91
CA THR A 168 -30.99 4.31 8.87
C THR A 168 -32.51 4.26 8.92
N GLN A 169 -33.12 4.24 10.11
CA GLN A 169 -34.58 4.27 10.25
C GLN A 169 -35.19 5.64 9.94
N ALA A 170 -34.50 6.74 10.29
CA ALA A 170 -35.00 8.09 10.05
C ALA A 170 -34.95 8.50 8.57
N TYR A 171 -34.01 7.97 7.79
CA TYR A 171 -33.80 8.33 6.39
C TYR A 171 -33.69 7.10 5.47
N PRO A 172 -34.74 6.29 5.35
CA PRO A 172 -34.69 5.05 4.55
C PRO A 172 -34.40 5.35 3.07
N GLU A 173 -35.02 6.40 2.51
CA GLU A 173 -34.83 6.81 1.11
C GLU A 173 -33.39 7.29 0.83
N ALA A 174 -32.72 7.90 1.81
CA ALA A 174 -31.34 8.34 1.66
C ALA A 174 -30.36 7.16 1.63
N VAL A 175 -30.64 6.09 2.39
CA VAL A 175 -29.86 4.85 2.37
C VAL A 175 -30.05 4.12 1.04
N GLU A 176 -31.29 4.02 0.56
CA GLU A 176 -31.57 3.46 -0.77
C GLU A 176 -30.89 4.24 -1.90
N THR A 177 -30.94 5.57 -1.83
CA THR A 177 -30.26 6.45 -2.80
C THR A 177 -28.74 6.28 -2.73
N ALA A 178 -28.16 6.22 -1.54
CA ALA A 178 -26.72 5.97 -1.38
C ALA A 178 -26.30 4.60 -1.91
N HIS A 179 -27.13 3.57 -1.71
CA HIS A 179 -26.90 2.24 -2.29
C HIS A 179 -26.99 2.27 -3.82
N ALA A 180 -27.97 2.99 -4.38
CA ALA A 180 -28.13 3.17 -5.82
C ALA A 180 -26.97 3.96 -6.44
N ASP A 181 -26.55 5.05 -5.82
CA ASP A 181 -25.40 5.87 -6.24
C ASP A 181 -24.09 5.08 -6.18
N PHE A 182 -23.88 4.30 -5.12
CA PHE A 182 -22.72 3.42 -5.00
C PHE A 182 -22.72 2.35 -6.10
N ALA A 183 -23.88 1.75 -6.39
CA ALA A 183 -24.02 0.80 -7.49
C ALA A 183 -23.79 1.44 -8.86
N ALA A 184 -24.22 2.69 -9.06
CA ALA A 184 -24.02 3.44 -10.30
C ALA A 184 -22.55 3.86 -10.51
N LEU A 185 -21.85 4.27 -9.45
CA LEU A 185 -20.41 4.54 -9.48
C LEU A 185 -19.63 3.29 -9.86
N GLN A 186 -19.98 2.13 -9.29
CA GLN A 186 -19.40 0.85 -9.71
C GLN A 186 -19.68 0.50 -11.18
N GLN A 187 -20.78 0.96 -11.78
CA GLN A 187 -21.07 0.73 -13.19
C GLN A 187 -20.29 1.67 -14.13
N ARG A 188 -19.97 2.89 -13.69
CA ARG A 188 -19.15 3.84 -14.45
C ARG A 188 -17.70 3.37 -14.57
N ASP A 189 -17.15 2.79 -13.50
CA ASP A 189 -15.82 2.17 -13.50
C ASP A 189 -15.76 0.86 -14.31
N ARG A 190 -16.91 0.30 -14.74
CA ARG A 190 -17.01 -0.91 -15.59
C ARG A 190 -17.01 -0.63 -17.09
N SER A 191 -17.00 0.63 -17.53
CA SER A 191 -16.97 0.96 -18.97
C SER A 191 -15.53 0.85 -19.50
N PRO A 192 -15.24 -0.05 -20.46
CA PRO A 192 -13.91 -0.17 -21.02
C PRO A 192 -13.53 1.11 -21.79
N LYS A 193 -12.32 1.62 -21.56
CA LYS A 193 -11.63 2.50 -22.51
C LYS A 193 -10.99 1.66 -23.59
#